data_AF-A0A1V9WAN3-F1
#
_entry.id   AF-A0A1V9WAN3-F1
#
_cell.length_a   1.000
_cell.length_b   1.000
_cell.length_c   1.000
_cell.angle_alpha   90.00
_cell.angle_beta   90.00
_cell.angle_gamma   90.00
#
_symmetry.space_group_name_H-M   'P 1'
#
loop_
_entity.id
_entity.type
_entity.pdbx_description
1 polymer ?
#
loop_
_entity_poly.entity_id
_entity_poly.type
_entity_poly.pdbx_seq_one_letter_code
_entity_poly.pdbx_strand_id
1 'polypeptide(L)'
;MFAILIKFFEPQYVQMFLDGNLYFKNTGYFIDLEKKHGDKGIGDKYEGSHFRHFDPTKGEISIGLPGGQMHKINVTRGYFTQTYEAVRQFQLTCFTGIFGEEIEHIDDNTQKIKNEVIEYLKEEFPNRIPILITNEDEFFDRLHNALKEKIFMLVMVLLNILMNMRKPHSKEKNMKKI
;
A
#
# COMPACT_ATOMS: atom_id res chain seq x y z
N MET A 1 -13.60 6.67 10.11
CA MET A 1 -12.77 7.84 10.47
C MET A 1 -11.58 7.30 11.24
N PHE A 2 -10.36 7.67 10.85
CA PHE A 2 -9.16 7.23 11.55
C PHE A 2 -9.10 7.95 12.90
N ALA A 3 -8.48 7.32 13.90
CA ALA A 3 -8.19 8.02 15.14
C ALA A 3 -6.93 8.88 14.98
N ILE A 4 -5.96 8.40 14.18
CA ILE A 4 -4.64 8.98 14.01
C ILE A 4 -4.17 8.78 12.56
N LEU A 5 -3.56 9.81 11.96
CA LEU A 5 -2.80 9.70 10.71
C LEU A 5 -1.30 9.84 11.00
N ILE A 6 -0.49 8.91 10.49
CA ILE A 6 0.97 8.88 10.71
C ILE A 6 1.70 8.66 9.40
N LYS A 7 2.88 9.28 9.25
CA LYS A 7 3.75 9.06 8.09
C LYS A 7 5.17 8.75 8.53
N PHE A 8 5.77 7.75 7.87
CA PHE A 8 7.12 7.28 8.17
C PHE A 8 8.09 7.86 7.14
N PHE A 9 8.98 8.74 7.59
CA PHE A 9 9.92 9.46 6.73
C PHE A 9 11.31 8.86 6.77
N GLU A 10 12.01 8.95 5.64
CA GLU A 10 13.47 8.84 5.67
C GLU A 10 14.04 10.03 6.45
N PRO A 11 15.08 9.85 7.29
CA PRO A 11 15.59 10.93 8.14
C PRO A 11 15.89 12.23 7.39
N GLN A 12 16.40 12.13 6.16
CA GLN A 12 16.74 13.28 5.32
C GLN A 12 15.54 14.11 4.84
N TYR A 13 14.30 13.60 4.92
CA TYR A 13 13.10 14.30 4.45
C TYR A 13 12.21 14.83 5.58
N VAL A 14 12.54 14.54 6.85
CA VAL A 14 11.73 14.96 8.00
C VAL A 14 11.61 16.48 8.07
N GLN A 15 12.73 17.20 8.02
CA GLN A 15 12.70 18.66 8.16
C GLN A 15 11.91 19.31 7.03
N MET A 16 12.06 18.82 5.80
CA MET A 16 11.29 19.32 4.65
C MET A 16 9.78 19.21 4.88
N PHE A 17 9.32 18.10 5.47
CA PHE A 17 7.89 17.92 5.82
C PHE A 17 7.43 18.88 6.91
N LEU A 18 8.24 19.04 7.96
CA LEU A 18 7.93 19.97 9.06
C LEU A 18 7.91 21.43 8.58
N ASP A 19 8.70 21.77 7.56
CA ASP A 19 8.70 23.07 6.89
C ASP A 19 7.51 23.24 5.91
N GLY A 20 6.63 22.23 5.79
CA GLY A 20 5.41 22.29 4.98
C GLY A 20 5.56 21.76 3.55
N ASN A 21 6.66 21.08 3.22
CA ASN A 21 6.85 20.46 1.90
C ASN A 21 6.46 18.99 1.91
N LEU A 22 5.67 18.55 0.93
CA LEU A 22 5.33 17.13 0.79
C LEU A 22 6.12 16.51 -0.37
N TYR A 23 6.91 15.50 -0.04
CA TYR A 23 7.70 14.76 -1.00
C TYR A 23 6.90 13.59 -1.60
N PHE A 24 7.04 13.41 -2.91
CA PHE A 24 6.44 12.33 -3.68
C PHE A 24 7.52 11.50 -4.34
N LYS A 25 7.31 10.18 -4.38
CA LYS A 25 8.13 9.26 -5.19
C LYS A 25 7.30 8.73 -6.33
N ASN A 26 7.97 8.39 -7.43
CA ASN A 26 7.33 7.69 -8.54
C ASN A 26 6.90 6.29 -8.08
N THR A 27 5.72 5.82 -8.46
CA THR A 27 5.24 4.44 -8.20
C THR A 27 6.25 3.37 -8.60
N GLY A 28 7.02 3.60 -9.68
CA GLY A 28 8.11 2.73 -10.11
C GLY A 28 9.17 2.48 -9.04
N TYR A 29 9.42 3.45 -8.15
CA TYR A 29 10.31 3.28 -7.01
C TYR A 29 9.79 2.18 -6.07
N PHE A 30 8.50 2.21 -5.73
CA PHE A 30 7.89 1.24 -4.81
C PHE A 30 7.80 -0.16 -5.43
N ILE A 31 7.50 -0.24 -6.74
CA ILE A 31 7.52 -1.49 -7.50
C ILE A 31 8.92 -2.12 -7.48
N ASP A 32 9.95 -1.31 -7.70
CA ASP A 32 11.34 -1.79 -7.74
C ASP A 32 11.85 -2.16 -6.35
N LEU A 33 11.39 -1.46 -5.31
CA LEU A 33 11.75 -1.73 -3.92
C LEU A 33 11.31 -3.16 -3.51
N GLU A 34 10.04 -3.53 -3.75
CA GLU A 34 9.59 -4.90 -3.44
C GLU A 34 10.26 -5.92 -4.36
N LYS A 35 10.37 -5.64 -5.66
CA LYS A 35 10.97 -6.60 -6.62
C LYS A 35 12.44 -6.92 -6.31
N LYS A 36 13.23 -5.92 -5.88
CA LYS A 36 14.68 -6.08 -5.64
C LYS A 36 14.99 -6.52 -4.23
N HIS A 37 14.27 -6.01 -3.23
CA HIS A 37 14.62 -6.19 -1.82
C HIS A 37 13.59 -7.02 -1.05
N GLY A 38 12.43 -7.33 -1.65
CA GLY A 38 11.35 -8.04 -0.97
C GLY A 38 10.67 -7.22 0.14
N ASP A 39 10.93 -5.90 0.18
CA ASP A 39 10.39 -4.99 1.19
C ASP A 39 8.92 -4.68 0.87
N LYS A 40 8.02 -5.41 1.54
CA LYS A 40 6.56 -5.34 1.35
C LYS A 40 5.88 -4.28 2.23
N GLY A 41 6.57 -3.77 3.25
CA GLY A 41 6.02 -2.75 4.13
C GLY A 41 5.98 -1.39 3.43
N ILE A 42 7.02 -1.10 2.66
CA ILE A 42 7.15 0.13 1.88
C ILE A 42 6.86 -0.10 0.38
N GLY A 43 7.25 -1.24 -0.18
CA GLY A 43 7.08 -1.55 -1.59
C GLY A 43 5.74 -2.23 -1.91
N ASP A 44 5.24 -1.98 -3.12
CA ASP A 44 4.12 -2.72 -3.72
C ASP A 44 4.45 -3.03 -5.19
N LYS A 45 4.76 -4.30 -5.48
CA LYS A 45 5.08 -4.79 -6.82
C LYS A 45 3.89 -4.72 -7.78
N TYR A 46 2.68 -4.60 -7.24
CA TYR A 46 1.44 -4.43 -7.97
C TYR A 46 0.92 -2.99 -7.92
N GLU A 47 1.74 -2.02 -7.51
CA GLU A 47 1.34 -0.60 -7.47
C GLU A 47 0.74 -0.15 -8.82
N GLY A 48 -0.46 0.43 -8.74
CA GLY A 48 -1.27 0.85 -9.89
C GLY A 48 -1.62 -0.26 -10.92
N SER A 49 -1.63 -1.52 -10.50
CA SER A 49 -2.08 -2.64 -11.35
C SER A 49 -3.60 -2.78 -11.35
N HIS A 50 -4.17 -3.12 -12.50
CA HIS A 50 -5.57 -3.47 -12.62
C HIS A 50 -5.76 -4.95 -12.29
N PHE A 51 -6.56 -5.23 -11.25
CA PHE A 51 -6.91 -6.58 -10.85
C PHE A 51 -8.29 -6.97 -11.40
N ARG A 52 -8.36 -8.13 -12.04
CA ARG A 52 -9.62 -8.76 -12.42
C ARG A 52 -9.68 -10.17 -11.86
N HIS A 53 -10.62 -10.39 -10.94
CA HIS A 53 -10.90 -11.73 -10.44
C HIS A 53 -11.41 -12.63 -11.57
N PHE A 54 -10.89 -13.86 -11.62
CA PHE A 54 -11.41 -14.87 -12.52
C PHE A 54 -12.69 -15.47 -11.92
N ASP A 55 -13.75 -15.47 -12.72
CA ASP A 55 -15.02 -16.09 -12.40
C ASP A 55 -15.18 -17.35 -13.27
N PRO A 56 -15.02 -18.57 -12.71
CA PRO A 56 -15.08 -19.80 -13.48
C PRO A 56 -16.47 -20.07 -14.06
N THR A 57 -17.51 -19.33 -13.65
CA THR A 57 -18.85 -19.41 -14.26
C THR A 57 -18.97 -18.57 -15.52
N LYS A 58 -18.04 -17.63 -15.75
CA LYS A 58 -18.09 -16.65 -16.85
C LYS A 58 -16.95 -16.80 -17.87
N GLY A 59 -16.01 -17.70 -17.64
CA GLY A 59 -14.88 -17.92 -18.53
C GLY A 59 -14.11 -19.18 -18.21
N GLU A 60 -13.20 -19.54 -19.10
CA GLU A 60 -12.27 -20.64 -18.93
C GLU A 60 -10.83 -20.20 -19.23
N ILE A 61 -9.88 -20.93 -18.67
CA ILE A 61 -8.45 -20.72 -18.90
C ILE A 61 -7.92 -21.94 -19.63
N SER A 62 -7.26 -21.71 -20.77
CA SER A 62 -6.72 -22.76 -21.63
C SER A 62 -5.32 -22.38 -22.12
N ILE A 63 -4.45 -23.37 -22.27
CA ILE A 63 -3.10 -23.20 -22.84
C ILE A 63 -3.12 -23.76 -24.26
N GLY A 64 -2.59 -22.98 -25.21
CA GLY A 64 -2.36 -23.46 -26.58
C GLY A 64 -1.16 -24.39 -26.64
N LEU A 65 -1.36 -25.55 -27.26
CA LEU A 65 -0.33 -26.54 -27.56
C LEU A 65 0.08 -26.44 -29.04
N PRO A 66 1.29 -26.93 -29.40
CA PRO A 66 1.69 -27.04 -30.80
C PRO A 66 0.63 -27.75 -31.65
N GLY A 67 0.36 -27.22 -32.84
CA GLY A 67 -0.70 -27.75 -33.72
C GLY A 67 -2.11 -27.19 -33.45
N GLY A 68 -2.25 -26.20 -32.56
CA GLY A 68 -3.51 -25.46 -32.37
C GLY A 68 -4.49 -26.12 -31.40
N GLN A 69 -4.10 -27.21 -30.74
CA GLN A 69 -4.89 -27.83 -29.68
C GLN A 69 -4.91 -26.93 -28.44
N MET A 70 -6.08 -26.75 -27.82
CA MET A 70 -6.21 -26.03 -26.56
C MET A 70 -6.39 -27.03 -25.41
N HIS A 71 -5.56 -26.93 -24.37
CA HIS A 71 -5.70 -27.71 -23.14
C HIS A 71 -6.31 -26.84 -22.05
N LYS A 72 -7.51 -27.21 -21.59
CA LYS A 72 -8.22 -26.51 -20.52
C LYS A 72 -7.55 -26.75 -19.18
N ILE A 73 -7.34 -25.68 -18.42
CA ILE A 73 -6.90 -25.74 -17.03
C ILE A 73 -8.12 -25.61 -16.13
N ASN A 74 -8.32 -26.60 -15.24
CA ASN A 74 -9.39 -26.55 -14.24
C ASN A 74 -8.99 -25.62 -13.08
N VAL A 75 -9.20 -24.32 -13.26
CA VAL A 75 -8.94 -23.30 -12.25
C VAL A 75 -10.21 -22.96 -11.50
N THR A 76 -10.23 -23.15 -10.17
CA THR A 76 -11.37 -22.79 -9.32
C THR A 76 -11.24 -21.38 -8.72
N ARG A 77 -10.01 -20.84 -8.67
CA ARG A 77 -9.69 -19.49 -8.19
C ARG A 77 -8.50 -18.92 -8.95
N GLY A 78 -8.60 -17.67 -9.38
CA GLY A 78 -7.52 -16.98 -10.06
C GLY A 78 -7.79 -15.49 -10.16
N TYR A 79 -6.79 -14.73 -10.55
CA TYR A 79 -6.92 -13.31 -10.87
C TYR A 79 -5.95 -12.97 -12.00
N PHE A 80 -6.34 -12.00 -12.83
CA PHE A 80 -5.49 -11.40 -13.84
C PHE A 80 -5.01 -10.06 -13.33
N THR A 81 -3.73 -9.79 -13.53
CA THR A 81 -3.14 -8.47 -13.26
C THR A 81 -2.60 -7.91 -14.56
N GLN A 82 -2.86 -6.64 -14.79
CA GLN A 82 -2.25 -5.89 -15.88
C GLN A 82 -1.74 -4.57 -15.32
N THR A 83 -0.48 -4.26 -15.61
CA THR A 83 0.18 -3.02 -15.20
C THR A 83 0.69 -2.33 -16.45
N TYR A 84 0.37 -1.05 -16.63
CA TYR A 84 0.88 -0.26 -17.74
C TYR A 84 2.18 0.42 -17.34
N GLU A 85 3.18 0.47 -18.22
CA GLU A 85 4.46 1.14 -17.93
C GLU A 85 4.30 2.61 -17.54
N ALA A 86 3.32 3.31 -18.12
CA ALA A 86 3.00 4.69 -17.78
C ALA A 86 2.67 4.89 -16.28
N VAL A 87 2.10 3.88 -15.62
CA VAL A 87 1.78 3.92 -14.19
C VAL A 87 3.03 4.19 -13.36
N ARG A 88 4.20 3.68 -13.76
CA ARG A 88 5.48 3.82 -13.03
C ARG A 88 5.91 5.27 -12.81
N GLN A 89 5.36 6.22 -13.57
CA GLN A 89 5.68 7.64 -13.48
C GLN A 89 4.74 8.41 -12.55
N PHE A 90 3.66 7.80 -12.06
CA PHE A 90 2.73 8.47 -11.16
C PHE A 90 3.41 8.84 -9.85
N GLN A 91 3.12 10.04 -9.36
CA GLN A 91 3.68 10.56 -8.12
C GLN A 91 2.80 10.16 -6.95
N LEU A 92 3.41 9.50 -5.97
CA LEU A 92 2.71 8.89 -4.84
C LEU A 92 3.41 9.24 -3.53
N THR A 93 2.60 9.45 -2.49
CA THR A 93 3.07 9.61 -1.12
C THR A 93 2.08 8.94 -0.17
N CYS A 94 2.58 7.99 0.62
CA CYS A 94 1.72 7.19 1.50
C CYS A 94 1.61 7.78 2.89
N PHE A 95 0.47 7.52 3.53
CA PHE A 95 0.23 7.72 4.96
C PHE A 95 -0.38 6.45 5.54
N THR A 96 -0.18 6.23 6.82
CA THR A 96 -0.79 5.12 7.56
C THR A 96 -1.87 5.68 8.46
N GLY A 97 -3.08 5.16 8.33
CA GLY A 97 -4.18 5.48 9.24
C GLY A 97 -4.26 4.44 10.34
N ILE A 98 -4.34 4.89 11.60
CA ILE A 98 -4.57 4.06 12.78
C ILE A 98 -6.01 4.28 13.25
N PHE A 99 -6.77 3.20 13.37
CA PHE A 99 -8.19 3.25 13.74
C PHE A 99 -8.39 3.23 15.24
N GLY A 100 -9.56 3.67 15.71
CA GLY A 100 -9.88 3.67 17.14
C GLY A 100 -9.79 2.28 17.80
N GLU A 101 -10.03 1.20 17.04
CA GLU A 101 -9.87 -0.17 17.53
C GLU A 101 -8.41 -0.58 17.80
N GLU A 102 -7.45 0.19 17.28
CA GLU A 102 -6.01 0.02 17.45
C GLU A 102 -5.45 0.91 18.57
N ILE A 103 -6.32 1.67 19.25
CA ILE A 103 -6.00 2.56 20.35
C ILE A 103 -6.49 1.96 21.68
N GLU A 104 -5.63 1.98 22.69
CA GLU A 104 -5.92 1.65 24.08
C GLU A 104 -6.12 2.93 24.89
N HIS A 105 -7.11 2.92 25.78
CA HIS A 105 -7.30 3.97 26.78
C HIS A 105 -6.54 3.57 28.03
N ILE A 106 -5.57 4.40 28.43
CA ILE A 106 -4.79 4.20 29.67
C ILE A 106 -5.56 4.80 30.84
N ASP A 107 -6.08 6.02 30.64
CA ASP A 107 -6.95 6.75 31.56
C ASP A 107 -7.84 7.73 30.76
N ASP A 108 -8.63 8.54 31.46
CA ASP A 108 -9.60 9.46 30.84
C ASP A 108 -8.98 10.48 29.86
N ASN A 109 -7.68 10.80 30.01
CA ASN A 109 -6.99 11.81 29.21
C ASN A 109 -5.85 11.23 28.37
N THR A 110 -5.54 9.95 28.53
CA THR A 110 -4.37 9.32 27.93
C THR A 110 -4.77 8.13 27.08
N GLN A 111 -4.48 8.23 25.79
CA GLN A 111 -4.63 7.17 24.81
C GLN A 111 -3.26 6.75 24.27
N LYS A 112 -3.16 5.49 23.85
CA LYS A 112 -1.92 4.93 23.29
C LYS A 112 -2.24 3.95 22.17
N ILE A 113 -1.40 3.93 21.14
CA ILE A 113 -1.46 2.88 20.10
C ILE A 113 -1.08 1.53 20.74
N LYS A 114 -1.88 0.49 20.48
CA LYS A 114 -1.62 -0.88 20.95
C LYS A 114 -0.18 -1.30 20.70
N ASN A 115 0.41 -2.00 21.67
CA ASN A 115 1.81 -2.44 21.57
C ASN A 115 2.03 -3.33 20.34
N GLU A 116 1.10 -4.25 20.02
CA GLU A 116 1.23 -5.09 18.82
C GLU A 116 1.26 -4.28 17.52
N VAL A 117 0.55 -3.15 17.47
CA VAL A 117 0.54 -2.25 16.31
C VAL A 117 1.86 -1.50 16.24
N ILE A 118 2.40 -1.03 17.37
CA ILE A 118 3.71 -0.38 17.42
C ILE A 118 4.82 -1.32 16.94
N GLU A 119 4.83 -2.57 17.40
CA GLU A 119 5.85 -3.54 16.97
C GLU A 119 5.73 -3.85 15.47
N TYR A 120 4.52 -4.03 14.95
CA TYR A 120 4.29 -4.18 13.51
C TYR A 120 4.81 -2.97 12.73
N LEU A 121 4.52 -1.75 13.17
CA LEU A 121 4.97 -0.53 12.48
C LEU A 121 6.51 -0.39 12.49
N LYS A 122 7.19 -0.84 13.54
CA LYS A 122 8.66 -0.86 13.59
C LYS A 122 9.24 -1.87 12.60
N GLU A 123 8.62 -3.04 12.47
CA GLU A 123 9.05 -4.09 11.54
C GLU A 123 8.85 -3.65 10.08
N GLU A 124 7.73 -3.00 9.76
CA GLU A 124 7.38 -2.59 8.40
C GLU A 124 8.12 -1.33 7.94
N PHE A 125 8.48 -0.44 8.88
CA PHE A 125 9.14 0.84 8.58
C PHE A 125 10.50 0.99 9.27
N PRO A 126 11.45 0.07 9.05
CA PRO A 126 12.75 0.12 9.71
C PRO A 126 13.52 1.39 9.31
N ASN A 127 14.18 2.01 10.28
CA ASN A 127 14.98 3.24 10.09
C ASN A 127 14.18 4.44 9.54
N ARG A 128 12.87 4.47 9.75
CA ARG A 128 12.01 5.62 9.42
C ARG A 128 11.63 6.39 10.68
N ILE A 129 11.44 7.70 10.52
CA ILE A 129 10.99 8.58 11.59
C ILE A 129 9.47 8.76 11.44
N PRO A 130 8.67 8.32 12.41
CA PRO A 130 7.23 8.56 12.41
C PRO A 130 6.93 10.04 12.71
N ILE A 131 6.06 10.64 11.90
CA ILE A 131 5.47 11.95 12.17
C ILE A 131 3.96 11.79 12.27
N LEU A 132 3.43 12.18 13.42
CA LEU A 132 2.01 12.19 13.73
C LEU A 132 1.35 13.43 13.14
N ILE A 133 0.23 13.25 12.45
CA ILE A 133 -0.61 14.33 11.93
C ILE A 133 -1.83 14.41 12.84
N THR A 134 -1.85 15.42 13.71
CA THR A 134 -2.84 15.57 14.78
C THR A 134 -4.14 16.23 14.32
N ASN A 135 -4.12 16.92 13.18
CA ASN A 135 -5.31 17.52 12.56
C ASN A 135 -5.40 17.04 11.09
N GLU A 136 -6.08 15.92 10.89
CA GLU A 136 -6.23 15.27 9.58
C GLU A 136 -6.97 16.17 8.59
N ASP A 137 -8.08 16.79 9.03
CA ASP A 137 -8.93 17.64 8.19
C ASP A 137 -8.13 18.84 7.67
N GLU A 138 -7.46 19.58 8.58
CA GLU A 138 -6.62 20.72 8.17
C GLU A 138 -5.47 20.30 7.25
N PHE A 139 -4.86 19.14 7.51
CA PHE A 139 -3.80 18.61 6.66
C PHE A 139 -4.31 18.35 5.23
N PHE A 140 -5.43 17.65 5.08
CA PHE A 140 -5.99 17.35 3.77
C PHE A 140 -6.55 18.59 3.07
N ASP A 141 -7.12 19.55 3.80
CA ASP A 141 -7.55 20.84 3.24
C ASP A 141 -6.35 21.62 2.68
N ARG A 142 -5.24 21.69 3.41
CA ARG A 142 -4.00 22.33 2.93
C ARG A 142 -3.45 21.61 1.71
N LEU A 143 -3.43 20.28 1.73
CA LEU A 143 -2.97 19.46 0.59
C LEU A 143 -3.86 19.69 -0.64
N HIS A 144 -5.18 19.65 -0.47
CA HIS A 144 -6.15 19.89 -1.53
C HIS A 144 -5.94 21.27 -2.15
N ASN A 145 -5.85 22.31 -1.32
CA ASN A 145 -5.65 23.69 -1.78
C ASN A 145 -4.31 23.85 -2.53
N ALA A 146 -3.23 23.23 -2.07
CA ALA A 146 -1.92 23.28 -2.74
C ALA A 146 -1.89 22.52 -4.08
N LEU A 147 -2.75 21.51 -4.26
CA LEU A 147 -2.83 20.70 -5.48
C LEU A 147 -3.88 21.22 -6.48
N LYS A 148 -4.85 22.02 -6.03
CA LYS A 148 -5.98 22.50 -6.84
C LYS A 148 -5.56 23.26 -8.11
N GLU A 149 -4.45 23.98 -8.08
CA GLU A 149 -3.93 24.76 -9.22
C GLU A 149 -2.96 23.98 -10.11
N LYS A 150 -2.56 22.77 -9.70
CA LYS A 150 -1.62 21.94 -10.42
C LYS A 150 -2.41 20.93 -11.25
N ILE A 151 -2.40 21.11 -12.59
CA ILE A 151 -2.87 20.09 -13.54
C ILE A 151 -1.93 18.89 -13.41
N PHE A 152 -2.16 18.01 -12.44
CA PHE A 152 -1.31 16.86 -12.19
C PHE A 152 -2.09 15.57 -12.37
N MET A 153 -1.48 14.71 -13.20
CA MET A 153 -1.65 13.27 -13.21
C MET A 153 -1.89 12.77 -11.79
N LEU A 154 -3.08 12.21 -11.57
CA LEU A 154 -3.49 11.34 -10.48
C LEU A 154 -2.51 11.31 -9.30
N VAL A 155 -2.60 12.31 -8.41
CA VAL A 155 -1.93 12.24 -7.11
C VAL A 155 -2.71 11.24 -6.27
N MET A 156 -2.24 10.00 -6.26
CA MET A 156 -2.85 8.96 -5.44
C MET A 156 -2.19 9.06 -4.05
N VAL A 157 -2.90 9.64 -3.09
CA VAL A 157 -2.55 9.48 -1.68
C VAL A 157 -2.99 8.08 -1.30
N LEU A 158 -2.06 7.13 -1.32
CA LEU A 158 -2.35 5.80 -0.81
C LEU A 158 -2.37 5.89 0.71
N LEU A 159 -3.57 5.87 1.29
CA LEU A 159 -3.73 5.49 2.68
C LEU A 159 -3.43 3.99 2.74
N ASN A 160 -2.27 3.64 3.28
CA ASN A 160 -2.01 2.27 3.68
C ASN A 160 -2.84 2.06 4.95
N ILE A 161 -4.09 1.67 4.74
CA ILE A 161 -5.01 1.26 5.79
C ILE A 161 -4.40 -0.02 6.37
N LEU A 162 -4.21 -0.08 7.69
CA LEU A 162 -3.85 -1.26 8.48
C LEU A 162 -4.89 -2.41 8.38
N MET A 163 -5.50 -2.62 7.21
CA MET A 163 -6.31 -3.79 6.88
C MET A 163 -5.47 -5.01 6.47
N ASN A 164 -4.15 -4.96 6.61
CA ASN A 164 -3.26 -6.09 6.28
C ASN A 164 -3.25 -7.22 7.30
N MET A 165 -3.99 -7.12 8.41
CA MET A 165 -4.37 -8.32 9.17
C MET A 165 -5.35 -9.24 8.41
N ARG A 166 -5.80 -8.88 7.19
CA ARG A 166 -6.66 -9.72 6.33
C ARG A 166 -6.34 -9.70 4.83
N LYS A 167 -5.14 -9.32 4.37
CA LYS A 167 -4.68 -9.90 3.08
C LYS A 167 -4.51 -11.40 3.36
N PRO A 168 -5.12 -12.32 2.57
CA PRO A 168 -4.90 -13.74 2.78
C PRO A 168 -3.40 -13.97 2.67
N HIS A 169 -2.74 -14.14 3.81
CA HIS A 169 -1.42 -14.70 3.86
C HIS A 169 -1.55 -16.01 3.12
N SER A 170 -1.02 -16.05 1.90
CA SER A 170 -0.66 -17.31 1.28
C SER A 170 0.25 -17.97 2.32
N LYS A 171 -0.30 -18.96 3.02
CA LYS A 171 0.48 -19.99 3.65
C LYS A 171 1.25 -20.69 2.53
N GLU A 172 2.30 -20.05 2.02
CA GLU A 172 3.42 -20.72 1.37
C GLU A 172 4.24 -21.37 2.48
N LYS A 173 3.62 -22.33 3.17
CA LYS A 173 4.32 -23.38 3.88
C LYS A 173 3.71 -24.68 3.37
N ASN A 174 4.53 -25.39 2.60
CA ASN A 174 4.33 -26.73 2.06
C ASN A 174 3.45 -26.86 0.80
N MET A 175 4.04 -26.58 -0.36
CA MET A 175 3.81 -27.44 -1.53
C MET A 175 5.10 -28.18 -1.83
N LYS A 176 5.12 -29.47 -1.48
CA LYS A 176 6.07 -30.43 -2.03
C LYS A 176 5.98 -30.33 -3.55
N LYS A 177 7.14 -30.18 -4.21
CA LYS A 177 7.27 -30.42 -5.64
C LYS A 177 6.71 -31.82 -5.93
N ILE A 178 5.73 -31.88 -6.83
CA ILE A 178 5.41 -33.09 -7.58
C ILE A 178 6.19 -32.97 -8.89
#